data_AF-A0A7R9AGP3-F1
#
_entry.id   AF-A0A7R9AGP3-F1
#
_cell.length_a   1.000
_cell.length_b   1.000
_cell.length_c   1.000
_cell.angle_alpha   90.00
_cell.angle_beta   90.00
_cell.angle_gamma   90.00
#
_symmetry.space_group_name_H-M   'P 1'
#
loop_
_entity.id
_entity.type
_entity.pdbx_description
1 polymer ?
#
loop_
_entity_poly.entity_id
_entity_poly.type
_entity_poly.pdbx_seq_one_letter_code
_entity_poly.pdbx_strand_id
1 'polypeptide(L)'
;MMLALRTTTLEHAKTISQMKHDFENMKKATGKLSTDYENLRKEHENLKSSFQEHLQEKDELKLQLNTTRERLQYLEAISLQITPRTCQTLADLGVTRTGEYLVDPDGALIGDAPIKVLCDMETGR
;
A
#
# COMPACT_ATOMS: atom_id res chain seq x y z
N MET A 1 -36.73 -61.87 -40.72
CA MET A 1 -35.62 -60.97 -41.11
C MET A 1 -36.04 -59.50 -41.19
N MET A 2 -37.13 -59.13 -41.91
CA MET A 2 -37.54 -57.71 -42.07
C MET A 2 -37.92 -56.98 -40.77
N LEU A 3 -38.57 -57.64 -39.81
CA LEU A 3 -38.95 -57.02 -38.52
C LEU A 3 -37.72 -56.58 -37.70
N ALA A 4 -36.69 -57.42 -37.63
CA ALA A 4 -35.44 -57.10 -36.94
C ALA A 4 -34.66 -55.95 -37.60
N LEU A 5 -34.75 -55.83 -38.93
CA LEU A 5 -34.16 -54.71 -39.67
C LEU A 5 -34.88 -53.38 -39.38
N ARG A 6 -36.19 -53.43 -39.17
CA ARG A 6 -37.02 -52.25 -38.86
C ARG A 6 -36.82 -51.76 -37.43
N THR A 7 -36.66 -52.66 -36.47
CA THR A 7 -36.37 -52.30 -35.06
C THR A 7 -34.99 -51.65 -34.93
N THR A 8 -33.98 -52.25 -35.57
CA THR A 8 -32.61 -51.72 -35.56
C THR A 8 -32.50 -50.35 -36.24
N THR A 9 -33.18 -50.13 -37.38
CA THR A 9 -33.19 -48.80 -38.03
C THR A 9 -33.85 -47.72 -37.18
N LEU A 10 -34.91 -48.04 -36.43
CA LEU A 10 -35.54 -47.11 -35.49
C LEU A 10 -34.61 -46.75 -34.32
N GLU A 11 -33.87 -47.72 -33.82
CA GLU A 11 -32.93 -47.54 -32.70
C GLU A 11 -31.75 -46.65 -33.11
N HIS A 12 -31.17 -46.87 -34.29
CA HIS A 12 -30.15 -45.99 -34.86
C HIS A 12 -30.66 -44.55 -35.04
N ALA A 13 -31.90 -44.36 -35.49
CA ALA A 13 -32.48 -43.03 -35.66
C ALA A 13 -32.57 -42.26 -34.33
N LYS A 14 -32.92 -42.95 -33.24
CA LYS A 14 -32.92 -42.35 -31.89
C LYS A 14 -31.50 -41.95 -31.46
N THR A 15 -30.52 -42.82 -31.64
CA THR A 15 -29.12 -42.54 -31.29
C THR A 15 -28.57 -41.36 -32.09
N ILE A 16 -28.88 -41.25 -33.39
CA ILE A 16 -28.48 -40.11 -34.23
C ILE A 16 -29.12 -38.82 -33.73
N SER A 17 -30.40 -38.85 -33.35
CA SER A 17 -31.07 -37.67 -32.80
C SER A 17 -30.43 -37.22 -31.49
N GLN A 18 -30.07 -38.17 -30.62
CA GLN A 18 -29.39 -37.86 -29.35
C GLN A 18 -28.00 -37.27 -29.60
N MET A 19 -27.20 -37.89 -30.47
CA MET A 19 -25.87 -37.38 -30.83
C MET A 19 -25.92 -35.97 -31.41
N LYS A 20 -26.93 -35.64 -32.22
CA LYS A 20 -27.12 -34.27 -32.72
C LYS A 20 -27.40 -33.28 -31.59
N HIS A 21 -28.23 -33.65 -30.63
CA HIS A 21 -28.54 -32.81 -29.48
C HIS A 21 -27.29 -32.55 -28.61
N ASP A 22 -26.54 -33.61 -28.33
CA ASP A 22 -25.30 -33.53 -27.52
C ASP A 22 -24.23 -32.70 -28.24
N PHE A 23 -24.13 -32.83 -29.56
CA PHE A 23 -23.22 -32.01 -30.37
C PHE A 23 -23.55 -30.51 -30.28
N GLU A 24 -24.83 -30.14 -30.37
CA GLU A 24 -25.24 -28.73 -30.22
C GLU A 24 -24.98 -28.19 -28.81
N ASN A 25 -25.19 -29.00 -27.78
CA ASN A 25 -24.88 -28.62 -26.41
C ASN A 25 -23.37 -28.43 -26.19
N MET A 26 -22.56 -29.34 -26.73
CA MET A 26 -21.10 -29.25 -26.67
C MET A 26 -20.58 -28.02 -27.41
N LYS A 27 -21.12 -27.72 -28.60
CA LYS A 27 -20.80 -26.50 -29.35
C LYS A 27 -21.06 -25.23 -28.55
N LYS A 28 -22.20 -25.16 -27.85
CA LYS A 28 -22.52 -24.04 -26.94
C LYS A 28 -21.54 -23.94 -25.78
N ALA A 29 -21.19 -25.07 -25.16
CA ALA A 29 -20.23 -25.12 -24.06
C ALA A 29 -18.83 -24.62 -24.50
N THR A 30 -18.35 -25.03 -25.68
CA THR A 30 -17.09 -24.56 -26.25
C THR A 30 -17.10 -23.04 -26.51
N GLY A 31 -18.22 -22.50 -27.00
CA GLY A 31 -18.37 -21.06 -27.20
C GLY A 31 -18.29 -20.26 -25.89
N LYS A 32 -18.94 -20.76 -24.83
CA LYS A 32 -18.84 -20.16 -23.49
C LYS A 32 -17.41 -20.21 -22.95
N LEU A 33 -16.78 -21.38 -23.01
CA LEU A 33 -15.40 -21.56 -22.55
C LEU A 33 -14.42 -20.62 -23.27
N SER A 34 -14.60 -20.41 -24.57
CA SER A 34 -13.80 -19.44 -25.33
C SER A 34 -13.99 -18.01 -24.84
N THR A 35 -15.21 -17.64 -24.44
CA THR A 35 -15.51 -16.30 -23.92
C THR A 35 -14.91 -16.11 -22.53
N ASP A 36 -15.06 -17.12 -21.66
CA ASP A 36 -14.51 -17.10 -20.30
C ASP A 36 -12.99 -17.03 -20.31
N TYR A 37 -12.34 -17.77 -21.23
CA TYR A 37 -10.90 -17.72 -21.42
C TYR A 37 -10.40 -16.31 -21.79
N GLU A 38 -11.06 -15.65 -22.75
CA GLU A 38 -10.66 -14.29 -23.15
C GLU A 38 -10.89 -13.26 -22.03
N ASN A 39 -11.95 -13.43 -21.24
CA ASN A 39 -12.17 -12.58 -20.07
C ASN A 39 -11.08 -12.78 -19.01
N LEU A 40 -10.77 -14.04 -18.67
CA LEU A 40 -9.73 -14.37 -17.69
C LEU A 40 -8.35 -13.87 -18.13
N ARG A 41 -8.06 -13.94 -19.44
CA ARG A 41 -6.84 -13.39 -20.02
C ARG A 41 -6.73 -11.88 -19.81
N LYS A 42 -7.83 -11.13 -19.99
CA LYS A 42 -7.86 -9.67 -19.74
C LYS A 42 -7.67 -9.36 -18.26
N GLU A 43 -8.34 -10.09 -17.37
CA GLU A 43 -8.16 -9.94 -15.93
C GLU A 43 -6.72 -10.19 -15.51
N HIS A 44 -6.08 -11.22 -16.07
CA HIS A 44 -4.68 -11.52 -15.81
C HIS A 44 -3.73 -10.37 -16.22
N GLU A 45 -3.91 -9.80 -17.42
CA GLU A 45 -3.07 -8.66 -17.85
C GLU A 45 -3.32 -7.41 -17.00
N ASN A 46 -4.58 -7.14 -16.61
CA ASN A 46 -4.90 -6.03 -15.71
C ASN A 46 -4.24 -6.22 -14.33
N LEU A 47 -4.34 -7.42 -13.76
CA LEU A 47 -3.73 -7.75 -12.47
C LEU A 47 -2.21 -7.63 -12.53
N LYS A 48 -1.60 -8.08 -13.64
CA LYS A 48 -0.17 -7.94 -13.88
C LYS A 48 0.28 -6.48 -13.91
N SER A 49 -0.47 -5.59 -14.57
CA SER A 49 -0.19 -4.14 -14.58
C SER A 49 -0.27 -3.55 -13.18
N SER A 50 -1.35 -3.81 -12.45
CA SER A 50 -1.54 -3.32 -11.08
C SER A 50 -0.43 -3.80 -10.14
N PHE A 51 0.01 -5.05 -10.28
CA PHE A 51 1.14 -5.56 -9.52
C PHE A 51 2.45 -4.81 -9.81
N GLN A 52 2.70 -4.44 -11.07
CA GLN A 52 3.88 -3.65 -11.45
C GLN A 52 3.82 -2.24 -10.86
N GLU A 53 2.66 -1.59 -10.87
CA GLU A 53 2.45 -0.27 -10.26
C GLU A 53 2.72 -0.32 -8.75
N HIS A 54 2.21 -1.34 -8.04
CA HIS A 54 2.49 -1.50 -6.61
C HIS A 54 3.98 -1.77 -6.30
N LEU A 55 4.71 -2.44 -7.20
CA LEU A 55 6.16 -2.58 -7.03
C LEU A 55 6.88 -1.24 -7.11
N GLN A 56 6.45 -0.36 -8.03
CA GLN A 56 7.00 0.99 -8.15
C GLN A 56 6.66 1.84 -6.92
N GLU A 57 5.40 1.87 -6.50
CA GLU A 57 4.96 2.59 -5.30
C GLU A 57 5.73 2.14 -4.05
N LYS A 58 5.93 0.84 -3.88
CA LYS A 58 6.73 0.28 -2.77
C LYS A 58 8.18 0.78 -2.80
N ASP A 59 8.80 0.89 -3.97
CA ASP A 59 10.17 1.39 -4.09
C ASP A 59 10.24 2.92 -3.82
N GLU A 60 9.24 3.69 -4.24
CA GLU A 60 9.11 5.12 -3.92
C GLU A 60 8.91 5.36 -2.43
N LEU A 61 8.02 4.60 -1.77
CA LEU A 61 7.80 4.68 -0.33
C LEU A 61 9.07 4.31 0.45
N LYS A 62 9.84 3.34 -0.03
CA LYS A 62 11.12 2.99 0.58
C LYS A 62 12.12 4.14 0.52
N LEU A 63 12.16 4.88 -0.59
CA LEU A 63 13.00 6.07 -0.71
C LEU A 63 12.54 7.17 0.27
N GLN A 64 11.24 7.45 0.31
CA GLN A 64 10.68 8.45 1.24
C GLN A 64 10.95 8.10 2.71
N LEU A 65 10.85 6.83 3.08
CA LEU A 65 11.15 6.35 4.42
C LEU A 65 12.61 6.62 4.79
N ASN A 66 13.55 6.31 3.87
CA ASN A 66 14.97 6.56 4.09
C ASN A 66 15.25 8.05 4.28
N THR A 67 14.72 8.91 3.40
CA THR A 67 14.88 10.37 3.52
C THR A 67 14.29 10.91 4.83
N THR A 68 13.12 10.41 5.23
CA THR A 68 12.48 10.81 6.50
C THR A 68 13.34 10.40 7.68
N ARG A 69 13.89 9.18 7.65
CA ARG A 69 14.79 8.67 8.68
C ARG A 69 16.06 9.51 8.80
N GLU A 70 16.70 9.86 7.69
CA GLU A 70 17.90 10.71 7.67
C GLU A 70 17.60 12.10 8.26
N ARG A 71 16.49 12.72 7.85
CA ARG A 71 16.05 14.01 8.40
C ARG A 71 15.78 13.94 9.90
N LEU A 72 15.16 12.86 10.37
CA LEU A 72 14.90 12.66 11.79
C LEU A 72 16.21 12.51 12.57
N GLN A 73 17.14 11.68 12.10
CA GLN A 73 18.46 11.52 12.73
C GLN A 73 19.23 12.83 12.81
N TYR A 74 19.17 13.66 11.76
CA TYR A 74 19.77 14.99 11.75
C TYR A 74 19.12 15.93 12.79
N LEU A 75 17.79 15.95 12.86
CA LEU A 75 17.07 16.77 13.85
C LEU A 75 17.35 16.31 15.28
N GLU A 76 17.41 15.01 15.53
CA GLU A 76 17.77 14.44 16.83
C GLU A 76 19.19 14.87 17.24
N ALA A 77 20.17 14.75 16.33
CA ALA A 77 21.54 15.16 16.58
C ALA A 77 21.66 16.66 16.93
N ILE A 78 20.88 17.52 16.27
CA ILE A 78 20.85 18.96 16.55
C ILE A 78 20.12 19.26 17.85
N SER A 79 19.02 18.58 18.14
CA SER A 79 18.23 18.80 19.36
C SER A 79 19.05 18.56 20.64
N LEU A 80 20.04 17.68 20.59
CA LEU A 80 20.97 17.42 21.70
C LEU A 80 22.02 18.52 21.90
N GLN A 81 22.21 19.41 20.92
CA GLN A 81 23.20 20.49 20.97
C GLN A 81 22.59 21.86 21.31
N ILE A 82 21.26 21.96 21.28
CA ILE A 82 20.54 23.20 21.54
C ILE A 82 19.82 23.06 22.88
N THR A 83 20.58 22.97 23.96
CA THR A 83 20.05 23.43 25.25
C THR A 83 20.08 24.96 25.19
N PRO A 84 18.92 25.63 25.13
CA PRO A 84 18.86 27.08 25.00
C PRO A 84 19.51 27.73 26.22
N ARG A 85 20.28 28.81 26.02
CA ARG A 85 20.88 29.55 27.13
C ARG A 85 19.88 30.31 27.99
N THR A 86 18.74 30.67 27.39
CA THR A 86 17.68 31.43 28.06
C THR A 86 16.30 31.09 27.48
N CYS A 87 15.24 31.42 28.20
CA CYS A 87 13.87 31.39 27.67
C CYS A 87 13.69 32.29 26.44
N GLN A 88 14.41 33.41 26.35
CA GLN A 88 14.38 34.28 25.18
C GLN A 88 14.89 33.55 23.93
N THR A 89 15.95 32.74 24.07
CA THR A 89 16.45 31.92 22.96
C THR A 89 15.41 30.92 22.47
N LEU A 90 14.59 30.35 23.37
CA LEU A 90 13.46 29.50 22.98
C LEU A 90 12.39 30.30 22.22
N ALA A 91 12.06 31.50 22.69
CA ALA A 91 11.12 32.39 22.02
C ALA A 91 11.59 32.79 20.61
N ASP A 92 12.88 33.11 20.45
CA ASP A 92 13.51 33.44 19.17
C ASP A 92 13.50 32.24 18.19
N LEU A 93 13.56 31.01 18.72
CA LEU A 93 13.40 29.77 17.97
C LEU A 93 11.92 29.43 17.65
N GLY A 94 10.97 30.28 18.07
CA GLY A 94 9.54 30.14 17.76
C GLY A 94 8.75 29.34 18.77
N VAL A 95 9.29 29.07 19.96
CA VAL A 95 8.52 28.46 21.06
C VAL A 95 7.56 29.49 21.64
N THR A 96 6.27 29.19 21.61
CA THR A 96 5.19 30.13 21.98
C THR A 96 4.36 29.68 23.17
N ARG A 97 4.65 28.51 23.74
CA ARG A 97 3.90 27.95 24.88
C ARG A 97 4.64 28.25 26.17
N THR A 98 3.94 28.82 27.15
CA THR A 98 4.43 28.91 28.54
C THR A 98 4.53 27.51 29.14
N GLY A 99 5.64 27.20 29.82
CA GLY A 99 5.88 25.88 30.37
C GLY A 99 7.27 25.71 30.99
N GLU A 100 7.53 24.53 31.56
CA GLU A 100 8.84 24.18 32.10
C GLU A 100 9.80 23.72 30.99
N TYR A 101 10.97 24.34 30.91
CA TYR A 101 12.01 24.03 29.94
C TYR A 101 13.36 23.82 30.63
N LEU A 102 14.24 23.07 29.97
CA LEU A 102 15.64 22.99 30.36
C LEU A 102 16.41 24.10 29.66
N VAL A 103 17.15 24.88 30.46
CA VAL A 103 17.95 26.02 30.04
C VAL A 103 19.36 25.83 30.59
N ASP A 104 20.36 26.17 29.77
CA ASP A 104 21.78 25.98 30.06
C ASP A 104 22.51 27.31 29.90
N PRO A 105 22.51 28.18 30.94
CA PRO A 105 23.00 29.56 30.83
C PRO A 105 24.49 29.68 30.46
N ASP A 106 25.30 28.79 31.00
CA ASP A 106 26.74 28.62 30.76
C ASP A 106 27.02 27.96 29.40
N GLY A 107 26.14 27.07 28.96
CA GLY A 107 26.07 26.50 27.63
C GLY A 107 26.60 25.07 27.58
N ALA A 108 26.18 24.34 26.55
CA ALA A 108 26.44 22.91 26.43
C ALA A 108 27.92 22.55 26.63
N LEU A 109 28.17 21.59 27.54
CA LEU A 109 29.48 21.05 27.89
C LEU A 109 30.41 22.03 28.67
N ILE A 110 29.89 23.14 29.16
CA ILE A 110 30.61 24.12 29.97
C ILE A 110 29.87 24.32 31.27
N GLY A 111 30.53 24.06 32.41
CA GLY A 111 29.99 24.35 33.73
C GLY A 111 29.01 23.29 34.25
N ASP A 112 27.89 23.73 34.80
CA ASP A 112 26.92 22.88 35.50
C ASP A 112 25.92 22.24 34.53
N ALA A 113 25.16 21.25 35.02
CA ALA A 113 24.12 20.63 34.21
C ALA A 113 22.96 21.62 33.93
N PRO A 114 22.25 21.50 32.78
CA PRO A 114 21.11 22.35 32.46
C PRO A 114 20.07 22.39 33.58
N ILE A 115 19.56 23.59 33.87
CA ILE A 115 18.58 23.85 34.91
C ILE A 115 17.16 23.85 34.34
N LYS A 116 16.20 23.38 35.13
CA LYS A 116 14.78 23.48 34.78
C LYS A 116 14.23 24.83 35.23
N VAL A 117 13.62 25.57 34.31
CA VAL A 117 13.00 26.87 34.58
C VAL A 117 11.58 26.92 33.98
N LEU A 118 10.71 27.73 34.58
CA LEU A 118 9.41 28.07 33.99
C LEU A 118 9.62 29.25 33.04
N CYS A 119 9.43 29.05 31.74
CA CYS A 119 9.46 30.13 30.76
C CYS A 119 8.04 30.64 30.50
N ASP A 120 7.81 31.92 30.74
CA ASP A 120 6.58 32.60 30.36
C ASP A 120 6.71 33.22 28.97
N MET A 121 6.05 32.60 27.98
CA MET A 121 6.09 33.03 26.58
C MET A 121 4.93 33.95 26.21
N GLU A 122 3.94 34.13 27.10
CA GLU A 122 2.77 34.97 26.84
C GLU A 122 3.05 36.44 27.13
N THR A 123 3.85 36.72 28.16
CA THR A 123 4.16 38.10 28.59
C THR A 123 5.50 38.63 28.08
N GLY A 124 6.34 37.77 27.49
CA GLY A 124 7.64 38.15 26.92
C GLY A 124 8.63 38.68 27.95
N ARG A 125 8.55 38.23 29.21
CA ARG A 125 9.44 38.60 30.32
C ARG A 125 10.04 37.39 31.00
#